data_AF-A0A0J0UVU7-F1
#
_entry.id   AF-A0A0J0UVU7-F1
#
_cell.length_a   1.000
_cell.length_b   1.000
_cell.length_c   1.000
_cell.angle_alpha   90.00
_cell.angle_beta   90.00
_cell.angle_gamma   90.00
#
_symmetry.space_group_name_H-M   'P 1'
#
loop_
_entity.id
_entity.type
_entity.pdbx_description
1 polymer ?
#
loop_
_entity_poly.entity_id
_entity_poly.type
_entity_poly.pdbx_seq_one_letter_code
_entity_poly.pdbx_strand_id
1 'polypeptide(L)'
;MNYSPRAPYLRPHDLRGANLRYCLLTLLSQAGSPRSIAELRAALEQLGLTVGGSDPNKVISDVLRYELRLGRVRRTERGRYESRYRPNTTVRRHRARLQDLVAKARSQTNGTN
;
A
#
# COMPACT_ATOMS: atom_id res chain seq x y z
N MET A 1 6.67 30.46 -4.41
CA MET A 1 6.63 29.19 -3.64
C MET A 1 6.48 28.05 -4.65
N ASN A 2 7.58 27.63 -5.27
CA ASN A 2 7.56 26.73 -6.43
C ASN A 2 7.37 25.26 -5.99
N TYR A 3 6.16 24.75 -6.13
CA TYR A 3 5.92 23.31 -6.19
C TYR A 3 6.16 22.84 -7.62
N SER A 4 7.37 22.37 -7.90
CA SER A 4 7.64 21.64 -9.13
C SER A 4 8.68 20.55 -8.86
N PRO A 5 8.30 19.26 -8.96
CA PRO A 5 9.26 18.21 -9.24
C PRO A 5 9.09 17.71 -10.67
N ARG A 6 10.03 18.19 -11.50
CA ARG A 6 10.75 17.50 -12.59
C ARG A 6 10.44 16.01 -12.85
N ALA A 7 10.18 15.76 -14.14
CA ALA A 7 10.56 14.61 -14.98
C ALA A 7 9.76 13.27 -14.91
N PRO A 8 9.41 12.66 -16.06
CA PRO A 8 8.65 11.43 -16.17
C PRO A 8 9.58 10.21 -16.13
N TYR A 9 10.12 9.88 -14.95
CA TYR A 9 10.61 8.53 -14.73
C TYR A 9 9.42 7.71 -14.23
N LEU A 10 9.06 6.66 -14.97
CA LEU A 10 8.30 5.55 -14.39
C LEU A 10 9.15 4.94 -13.28
N ARG A 11 9.00 5.50 -12.07
CA ARG A 11 9.60 4.94 -10.87
C ARG A 11 8.79 3.71 -10.45
N PRO A 12 9.32 2.78 -9.65
CA PRO A 12 8.61 1.57 -9.19
C PRO A 12 7.47 1.89 -8.18
N HIS A 13 6.87 3.07 -8.30
CA HIS A 13 6.20 3.89 -7.30
C HIS A 13 4.78 4.29 -7.71
N ASP A 14 4.22 3.65 -8.74
CA ASP A 14 2.81 3.85 -9.12
C ASP A 14 1.95 2.70 -8.58
N LEU A 15 2.03 2.47 -7.27
CA LEU A 15 1.03 1.69 -6.56
C LEU A 15 -0.32 2.41 -6.66
N ARG A 16 -1.07 2.10 -7.71
CA ARG A 16 -2.43 2.58 -7.95
C ARG A 16 -3.40 1.40 -7.99
N GLY A 17 -4.66 1.69 -7.68
CA GLY A 17 -5.77 0.74 -7.84
C GLY A 17 -5.56 -0.59 -7.10
N ALA A 18 -5.60 -1.70 -7.86
CA ALA A 18 -5.60 -3.05 -7.30
C ALA A 18 -4.30 -3.42 -6.58
N ASN A 19 -3.13 -2.97 -7.07
CA ASN A 19 -1.86 -3.30 -6.42
C ASN A 19 -1.76 -2.64 -5.03
N LEU A 20 -2.13 -1.36 -4.93
CA LEU A 20 -2.14 -0.65 -3.65
C LEU A 20 -3.07 -1.32 -2.64
N ARG A 21 -4.27 -1.69 -3.10
CA ARG A 21 -5.24 -2.44 -2.31
C ARG A 21 -4.67 -3.77 -1.81
N TYR A 22 -3.96 -4.51 -2.66
CA TYR A 22 -3.38 -5.79 -2.27
C TYR A 22 -2.25 -5.61 -1.25
N CYS A 23 -1.41 -4.60 -1.41
CA CYS A 23 -0.36 -4.26 -0.46
C CYS A 23 -0.94 -3.88 0.91
N LEU A 24 -1.90 -2.94 0.94
CA LEU A 24 -2.53 -2.49 2.19
C LEU A 24 -3.22 -3.63 2.95
N LEU A 25 -3.98 -4.47 2.24
CA LEU A 25 -4.62 -5.63 2.85
C LEU A 25 -3.60 -6.64 3.38
N THR A 26 -2.48 -6.84 2.67
CA THR A 26 -1.43 -7.76 3.10
C THR A 26 -0.73 -7.21 4.35
N LEU A 27 -0.42 -5.91 4.38
CA LEU A 27 0.19 -5.24 5.53
C LEU A 27 -0.71 -5.31 6.77
N LEU A 28 -2.02 -5.06 6.61
CA LEU A 28 -2.99 -5.19 7.70
C LEU A 28 -3.10 -6.64 8.19
N SER A 29 -3.14 -7.60 7.27
CA SER A 29 -3.21 -9.02 7.63
C SER A 29 -1.93 -9.53 8.30
N GLN A 30 -0.77 -9.01 7.94
CA GLN A 30 0.52 -9.36 8.56
C GLN A 30 0.71 -8.69 9.92
N ALA A 31 0.20 -7.47 10.10
CA ALA A 31 0.28 -6.76 11.37
C ALA A 31 -0.49 -7.47 12.48
N GLY A 32 -1.63 -8.10 12.15
CA GLY A 32 -2.52 -8.73 13.13
C GLY A 32 -3.21 -7.74 14.08
N SER A 33 -2.90 -6.45 13.99
CA SER A 33 -3.43 -5.38 14.83
C SER A 33 -3.92 -4.18 13.99
N PRO A 34 -4.82 -3.34 14.55
CA PRO A 34 -5.31 -2.16 13.84
C PRO A 34 -4.18 -1.17 13.54
N ARG A 35 -4.05 -0.71 12.29
CA ARG A 35 -3.08 0.31 11.88
C ARG A 35 -3.73 1.56 11.34
N SER A 36 -3.06 2.68 11.56
CA SER A 36 -3.39 3.98 11.02
C SER A 36 -2.91 4.15 9.58
N ILE A 37 -3.48 5.13 8.88
CA ILE A 37 -3.05 5.50 7.51
C ILE A 37 -1.56 5.88 7.49
N ALA A 38 -1.09 6.61 8.52
CA ALA A 38 0.30 7.02 8.64
C ALA A 38 1.24 5.81 8.81
N GLU A 39 0.87 4.84 9.65
CA GLU A 39 1.66 3.60 9.83
C GLU A 39 1.67 2.75 8.56
N LEU A 40 0.54 2.66 7.84
CA LEU A 40 0.48 1.94 6.56
C LEU A 40 1.37 2.61 5.51
N ARG A 41 1.39 3.94 5.47
CA ARG A 41 2.30 4.69 4.60
C ARG A 41 3.76 4.44 4.97
N ALA A 42 4.12 4.55 6.26
CA ALA A 42 5.48 4.31 6.73
C ALA A 42 5.94 2.87 6.41
N ALA A 43 5.06 1.88 6.58
CA ALA A 43 5.35 0.49 6.23
C ALA A 43 5.58 0.29 4.73
N LEU A 44 4.86 1.01 3.86
CA LEU A 44 5.11 0.98 2.42
C LEU A 44 6.48 1.62 2.09
N GLU A 45 6.80 2.76 2.69
CA GLU A 45 8.08 3.44 2.49
C GLU A 45 9.27 2.59 2.95
N GLN A 46 9.14 1.88 4.08
CA GLN A 46 10.14 0.91 4.55
C GLN A 46 10.36 -0.26 3.58
N LEU A 47 9.34 -0.62 2.80
CA LEU A 47 9.44 -1.64 1.76
C LEU A 47 10.01 -1.09 0.44
N GLY A 48 10.37 0.20 0.38
CA GLY A 48 10.81 0.87 -0.84
C GLY A 48 9.67 1.17 -1.81
N LEU A 49 8.42 1.14 -1.32
CA LEU A 49 7.22 1.34 -2.12
C LEU A 49 6.61 2.71 -1.83
N THR A 50 6.31 3.45 -2.89
CA THR A 50 5.66 4.76 -2.78
C THR A 50 4.27 4.69 -3.40
N VAL A 51 3.31 5.38 -2.79
CA VAL A 51 1.94 5.49 -3.30
C VAL A 51 1.88 6.58 -4.36
N GLY A 52 1.39 6.22 -5.55
CA GLY A 52 1.23 7.18 -6.64
C GLY A 52 -0.01 8.05 -6.48
N GLY A 53 0.10 9.33 -6.88
CA GLY A 53 -0.97 10.32 -6.85
C GLY A 53 -0.57 11.62 -6.15
N SER A 54 -1.40 12.66 -6.26
CA SER A 54 -1.13 13.97 -5.65
C SER A 54 -1.14 13.92 -4.11
N ASP A 55 -1.97 13.06 -3.52
CA ASP A 55 -2.12 12.92 -2.06
C ASP A 55 -2.09 11.44 -1.62
N PRO A 56 -0.93 10.89 -1.21
CA PRO A 56 -0.79 9.49 -0.78
C PRO A 56 -1.79 9.08 0.31
N ASN A 57 -1.99 9.94 1.32
CA ASN A 57 -2.91 9.68 2.43
C ASN A 57 -4.37 9.60 1.96
N LYS A 58 -4.76 10.42 0.97
CA LYS A 58 -6.10 10.40 0.41
C LYS A 58 -6.34 9.14 -0.41
N VAL A 59 -5.36 8.74 -1.21
CA VAL A 59 -5.45 7.50 -2.00
C VAL A 59 -5.56 6.28 -1.08
N ILE A 60 -4.74 6.21 -0.01
CA ILE A 60 -4.85 5.15 1.00
C ILE A 60 -6.24 5.18 1.66
N SER A 61 -6.72 6.36 2.05
CA SER A 61 -8.04 6.53 2.67
C SER A 61 -9.18 6.06 1.76
N ASP A 62 -9.16 6.41 0.47
CA ASP A 62 -10.19 6.01 -0.50
C ASP A 62 -10.16 4.50 -0.75
N VAL A 63 -8.97 3.89 -0.82
CA VAL A 63 -8.84 2.43 -0.93
C VAL A 63 -9.36 1.73 0.32
N LEU A 64 -9.02 2.21 1.52
CA LEU A 64 -9.51 1.65 2.78
C LEU A 64 -11.02 1.81 2.92
N ARG A 65 -11.58 2.94 2.50
CA ARG A 65 -13.02 3.18 2.47
C ARG A 65 -13.72 2.21 1.50
N TYR A 66 -13.12 1.94 0.35
CA TYR A 66 -13.63 0.95 -0.59
C TYR A 66 -13.61 -0.47 0.00
N GLU A 67 -12.51 -0.88 0.62
CA GLU A 67 -12.41 -2.21 1.27
C GLU A 67 -13.31 -2.35 2.49
N LEU A 68 -13.56 -1.25 3.20
CA LEU A 68 -14.54 -1.18 4.29
C LEU A 68 -15.96 -1.41 3.78
N ARG A 69 -16.33 -0.79 2.64
CA ARG A 69 -17.63 -1.04 1.97
C ARG A 69 -17.78 -2.50 1.52
N LEU A 70 -16.69 -3.15 1.12
CA LEU A 70 -16.68 -4.58 0.77
C LEU A 70 -16.65 -5.53 2.00
N GLY A 71 -16.58 -5.01 3.22
CA GLY A 71 -16.52 -5.81 4.45
C GLY A 71 -15.20 -6.57 4.67
N ARG A 72 -14.14 -6.23 3.91
CA ARG A 72 -12.82 -6.87 3.99
C ARG A 72 -11.91 -6.22 5.02
N VAL A 73 -12.18 -4.96 5.35
CA VAL A 73 -11.49 -4.17 6.37
C VAL A 73 -12.53 -3.65 7.35
N ARG A 74 -12.20 -3.64 8.64
CA ARG A 74 -13.01 -3.02 9.70
C ARG A 74 -12.28 -1.79 10.20
N ARG A 75 -13.05 -0.77 10.58
CA ARG A 75 -12.51 0.38 11.31
C ARG A 75 -12.72 0.13 12.81
N THR A 76 -11.63 -0.06 13.54
CA THR A 76 -11.67 -0.34 14.99
C THR A 76 -11.83 0.95 15.78
N GLU A 77 -11.15 2.01 15.36
CA GLU A 77 -11.17 3.33 16.02
C GLU A 77 -11.08 4.47 14.99
N ARG A 78 -11.11 5.72 15.45
CA ARG A 78 -11.00 6.89 14.57
C ARG A 78 -9.63 6.91 13.89
N GLY A 79 -9.59 6.45 12.63
CA GLY A 79 -8.38 6.47 11.79
C GLY A 79 -7.55 5.19 11.85
N ARG A 80 -7.98 4.16 12.60
CA ARG A 80 -7.35 2.84 12.65
C ARG A 80 -8.20 1.79 11.95
N TYR A 81 -7.54 0.97 11.15
CA TYR A 81 -8.16 -0.04 10.30
C TYR A 81 -7.53 -1.41 10.59
N GLU A 82 -8.35 -2.44 10.63
CA GLU A 82 -7.94 -3.83 10.81
C GLU A 82 -8.39 -4.67 9.60
N SER A 83 -7.58 -5.67 9.22
CA SER A 83 -8.02 -6.65 8.22
C SER A 83 -9.05 -7.57 8.85
N ARG A 84 -10.16 -7.81 8.14
CA ARG A 84 -11.09 -8.89 8.49
C ARG A 84 -10.63 -10.21 7.89
N TYR A 85 -11.27 -11.31 8.29
CA TYR A 85 -11.04 -12.63 7.71
C TYR A 85 -11.12 -12.60 6.18
N ARG A 86 -10.14 -13.24 5.54
CA ARG A 86 -10.05 -13.39 4.08
C ARG A 86 -9.66 -14.82 3.75
N PRO A 87 -10.11 -15.37 2.60
CA PRO A 87 -9.68 -16.69 2.17
C PRO A 87 -8.16 -16.76 2.00
N ASN A 88 -7.54 -17.84 2.52
CA ASN A 88 -6.09 -18.05 2.48
C ASN A 88 -5.51 -17.98 1.06
N THR A 89 -6.26 -18.44 0.06
CA THR A 89 -5.84 -18.39 -1.35
C THR A 89 -5.69 -16.95 -1.85
N THR A 90 -6.57 -16.04 -1.43
CA THR A 90 -6.51 -14.63 -1.79
C THR A 90 -5.39 -13.91 -1.05
N VAL A 91 -5.18 -14.23 0.23
CA VAL A 91 -4.05 -13.72 1.01
C VAL A 91 -2.72 -14.13 0.38
N ARG A 92 -2.56 -15.41 0.01
CA ARG A 92 -1.35 -15.92 -0.65
C ARG A 92 -1.05 -15.20 -1.96
N ARG A 93 -2.06 -15.01 -2.82
CA ARG A 93 -1.90 -14.28 -4.10
C ARG A 93 -1.50 -12.82 -3.87
N HIS A 94 -2.13 -12.14 -2.91
CA HIS A 94 -1.81 -10.75 -2.60
C HIS A 94 -0.40 -10.62 -2.02
N ARG A 95 0.02 -11.55 -1.16
CA ARG A 95 1.36 -11.58 -0.57
C ARG A 95 2.44 -11.84 -1.62
N ALA A 96 2.22 -12.80 -2.52
CA ALA A 96 3.13 -13.05 -3.63
C ALA A 96 3.26 -11.80 -4.52
N ARG A 97 2.14 -11.10 -4.76
CA ARG A 97 2.15 -9.86 -5.54
C ARG A 97 2.93 -8.74 -4.84
N LEU A 98 2.79 -8.60 -3.52
CA LEU A 98 3.59 -7.66 -2.74
C LEU A 98 5.08 -7.98 -2.83
N GLN A 99 5.46 -9.24 -2.66
CA GLN A 99 6.86 -9.67 -2.75
C GLN A 99 7.47 -9.37 -4.13
N ASP A 100 6.72 -9.63 -5.20
CA ASP A 100 7.11 -9.34 -6.58
C ASP A 100 7.33 -7.83 -6.81
N LEU A 101 6.51 -6.97 -6.19
CA LEU A 101 6.68 -5.51 -6.24
C LEU A 101 7.89 -5.03 -5.44
N VAL A 102 8.10 -5.60 -4.24
CA VAL A 102 9.29 -5.29 -3.42
C VAL A 102 10.57 -5.74 -4.10
N ALA A 103 10.57 -6.92 -4.74
CA ALA A 103 11.71 -7.40 -5.50
C ALA A 103 12.06 -6.44 -6.65
N LYS A 104 11.05 -6.01 -7.42
CA LYS A 104 11.24 -5.01 -8.49
C LYS A 104 11.76 -3.68 -7.98
N ALA A 105 11.24 -3.19 -6.86
CA ALA A 105 11.71 -1.96 -6.23
C ALA A 105 13.20 -2.06 -5.83
N ARG A 106 13.59 -3.18 -5.22
CA ARG A 106 14.99 -3.47 -4.82
C ARG A 106 15.94 -3.58 -6.01
N SER A 107 15.50 -4.20 -7.12
CA SER A 107 16.31 -4.32 -8.34
C SER A 107 16.59 -2.95 -8.99
N GLN A 108 15.67 -2.00 -8.87
CA GLN A 108 15.84 -0.67 -9.47
C GLN A 108 16.74 0.27 -8.65
N THR A 109 16.84 0.08 -7.33
CA THR A 109 17.80 0.83 -6.49
C THR A 109 19.26 0.53 -6.81
N ASN A 110 19.57 -0.65 -7.35
CA ASN A 110 20.95 -1.06 -7.67
C ASN A 110 21.44 -0.62 -9.06
N GLY A 111 20.63 0.11 -9.83
CA GLY A 111 20.89 0.46 -11.23
C GLY A 111 21.36 1.89 -11.49
N THR A 112 21.92 2.59 -10.49
CA THR A 112 22.49 3.94 -10.70
C THR A 112 23.99 3.88 -10.37
N ASN A 113 24.76 3.43 -11.36
CA ASN A 113 26.20 3.70 -11.47
C ASN A 113 26.39 4.73 -12.58
#